data_AF-A0A497SGB8-F1
#
_entry.id   AF-A0A497SGB8-F1
#
_cell.length_a   1.000
_cell.length_b   1.000
_cell.length_c   1.000
_cell.angle_alpha   90.00
_cell.angle_beta   90.00
_cell.angle_gamma   90.00
#
_symmetry.space_group_name_H-M   'P 1'
#
loop_
_entity.id
_entity.type
_entity.pdbx_description
1 polymer ?
#
loop_
_entity_poly.entity_id
_entity_poly.type
_entity_poly.pdbx_seq_one_letter_code
_entity_poly.pdbx_strand_id
1 'polypeptide(L)'
;MPKEIEEEYELVPLSPIRRLEKRLERLEASRGVDVKEFLREIVDIVRMNQQLVDELAKANDALRIEISKLPGRLEELISNLNELLSYIKASASEAAIPGEAFKPLVEKLDQLIEGNKKLIESNSEVVSALEEIKEKLKKPALPKPPPKLLPKPKVLPKLPPKKPIEV
;
A
#
# COMPACT_ATOMS: atom_id res chain seq x y z
N MET A 1 46.35 -52.21 45.87
CA MET A 1 44.89 -52.17 45.75
C MET A 1 44.51 -51.60 44.39
N PRO A 2 44.05 -52.43 43.45
CA PRO A 2 43.25 -52.00 42.31
C PRO A 2 41.77 -52.35 42.55
N LYS A 3 40.87 -51.39 42.37
CA LYS A 3 39.42 -51.63 42.38
C LYS A 3 39.03 -52.29 41.06
N GLU A 4 38.36 -53.43 41.15
CA GLU A 4 37.76 -54.16 40.04
C GLU A 4 36.75 -53.25 39.34
N ILE A 5 36.94 -53.06 38.03
CA ILE A 5 35.93 -52.48 37.16
C ILE A 5 35.01 -53.66 36.83
N GLU A 6 33.84 -53.68 37.47
CA GLU A 6 32.76 -54.59 37.11
C GLU A 6 32.40 -54.30 35.65
N GLU A 7 32.91 -55.13 34.74
CA GLU A 7 32.46 -55.19 33.36
C GLU A 7 31.04 -55.78 33.36
N GLU A 8 30.04 -54.91 33.50
CA GLU A 8 28.64 -55.25 33.23
C GLU A 8 28.53 -55.69 31.76
N TYR A 9 28.50 -57.01 31.55
CA TYR A 9 28.20 -57.62 30.26
C TYR A 9 26.78 -57.23 29.81
N GLU A 10 26.65 -56.19 28.97
CA GLU A 10 25.40 -55.88 28.28
C GLU A 10 25.19 -56.87 27.11
N LEU A 11 24.26 -57.82 27.29
CA LEU A 11 24.00 -58.97 26.41
C LEU A 11 23.39 -58.61 25.02
N VAL A 12 23.11 -57.34 24.74
CA VAL A 12 22.61 -56.86 23.43
C VAL A 12 23.24 -55.51 23.13
N PRO A 13 23.92 -55.32 21.98
CA PRO A 13 24.53 -54.04 21.66
C PRO A 13 23.45 -52.96 21.46
N LEU A 14 23.24 -52.09 22.45
CA LEU A 14 22.30 -50.94 22.41
C LEU A 14 22.77 -49.77 21.52
N SER A 15 23.90 -49.93 20.81
CA SER A 15 24.45 -48.93 19.89
C SER A 15 23.44 -48.42 18.83
N PRO A 16 22.51 -49.24 18.30
CA PRO A 16 21.46 -48.76 17.40
C PRO A 16 20.37 -47.96 18.13
N ILE A 17 19.97 -48.37 19.34
CA ILE A 17 18.91 -47.69 20.11
C ILE A 17 19.37 -46.32 20.58
N ARG A 18 20.57 -46.21 21.14
CA ARG A 18 21.18 -44.90 21.51
C ARG A 18 21.35 -43.98 20.29
N ARG A 19 21.61 -44.54 19.10
CA ARG A 19 21.66 -43.77 17.84
C ARG A 19 20.28 -43.27 17.41
N LEU A 20 19.23 -44.06 17.65
CA LEU A 20 17.86 -43.66 17.39
C LEU A 20 17.39 -42.59 18.37
N GLU A 21 17.68 -42.73 19.67
CA GLU A 21 17.38 -41.70 20.69
C GLU A 21 18.05 -40.37 20.36
N LYS A 22 19.35 -40.38 20.02
CA LYS A 22 20.07 -39.16 19.65
C LYS A 22 19.56 -38.54 18.34
N ARG A 23 19.00 -39.36 17.44
CA ARG A 23 18.31 -38.86 16.22
C ARG A 23 16.92 -38.32 16.55
N LEU A 24 16.21 -38.93 17.51
CA LEU A 24 14.89 -38.50 17.97
C LEU A 24 14.98 -37.19 18.73
N GLU A 25 15.96 -37.05 19.62
CA GLU A 25 16.29 -35.83 20.37
C GLU A 25 16.65 -34.67 19.42
N ARG A 26 17.41 -34.95 18.35
CA ARG A 26 17.69 -33.96 17.28
C ARG A 26 16.45 -33.60 16.47
N LEU A 27 15.57 -34.57 16.20
CA LEU A 27 14.31 -34.35 15.48
C LEU A 27 13.29 -33.58 16.32
N GLU A 28 13.23 -33.81 17.63
CA GLU A 28 12.41 -33.05 18.57
C GLU A 28 12.93 -31.63 18.75
N ALA A 29 14.26 -31.45 18.83
CA ALA A 29 14.88 -30.13 18.86
C ALA A 29 14.66 -29.32 17.57
N SER A 30 14.42 -29.98 16.44
CA SER A 30 14.16 -29.33 15.14
C SER A 30 12.67 -29.25 14.77
N ARG A 31 11.76 -29.79 15.60
CA ARG A 31 10.30 -29.79 15.35
C ARG A 31 9.59 -28.49 15.79
N GLY A 32 10.34 -27.48 16.22
CA GLY A 32 9.82 -26.19 16.66
C GLY A 32 9.85 -25.13 15.58
N VAL A 33 9.22 -25.34 14.42
CA VAL A 33 8.72 -24.16 13.67
C VAL A 33 7.50 -23.71 14.45
N ASP A 34 7.69 -22.71 15.31
CA ASP A 34 6.63 -22.19 16.18
C ASP A 34 5.56 -21.57 15.27
N VAL A 35 4.47 -22.32 15.04
CA VAL A 35 3.35 -21.90 14.18
C VAL A 35 2.83 -20.53 14.58
N LYS A 36 2.99 -20.14 15.85
CA LYS A 36 2.67 -18.79 16.34
C LYS A 36 3.61 -17.70 15.81
N GLU A 37 4.90 -17.98 15.68
CA GLU A 37 5.86 -17.03 15.08
C GLU A 37 5.60 -16.89 13.58
N PHE A 38 5.36 -17.99 12.87
CA PHE A 38 4.99 -17.97 11.45
C PHE A 38 3.67 -17.20 11.22
N LEU A 39 2.66 -17.40 12.06
CA LEU A 39 1.40 -16.63 11.99
C LEU A 39 1.60 -15.15 12.31
N ARG A 40 2.51 -14.78 13.23
CA ARG A 40 2.86 -13.38 13.48
C ARG A 40 3.50 -12.74 12.26
N GLU A 41 4.46 -13.43 11.65
CA GLU A 41 5.13 -12.96 10.45
C GLU A 41 4.15 -12.75 9.29
N ILE A 42 3.20 -13.66 9.08
CA ILE A 42 2.11 -13.46 8.10
C ILE A 42 1.28 -12.22 8.43
N VAL A 43 0.91 -12.01 9.69
CA VAL A 43 0.13 -10.83 10.10
C VAL A 43 0.92 -9.54 9.86
N ASP A 44 2.23 -9.55 10.12
CA ASP A 44 3.11 -8.40 9.87
C ASP A 44 3.26 -8.12 8.38
N ILE A 45 3.39 -9.16 7.54
CA ILE A 45 3.38 -9.04 6.07
C ILE A 45 2.04 -8.45 5.58
N VAL A 46 0.91 -8.95 6.07
CA VAL A 46 -0.42 -8.43 5.71
C VAL A 46 -0.57 -6.97 6.12
N ARG A 47 -0.07 -6.61 7.32
CA ARG A 47 -0.11 -5.23 7.80
C ARG A 47 0.76 -4.31 6.94
N MET A 48 1.95 -4.75 6.58
CA MET A 48 2.86 -4.01 5.70
C MET A 48 2.28 -3.84 4.30
N ASN A 49 1.66 -4.90 3.74
CA ASN A 49 0.95 -4.81 2.47
C ASN A 49 -0.21 -3.82 2.53
N GLN A 50 -0.97 -3.78 3.63
CA GLN A 50 -2.03 -2.80 3.79
C GLN A 50 -1.49 -1.37 3.85
N GLN A 51 -0.37 -1.14 4.55
CA GLN A 51 0.29 0.16 4.57
C GLN A 51 0.75 0.59 3.17
N LEU A 52 1.35 -0.32 2.40
CA LEU A 52 1.75 -0.06 1.01
C LEU A 52 0.55 0.25 0.11
N VAL A 53 -0.56 -0.47 0.28
CA VAL A 53 -1.80 -0.22 -0.46
C VAL A 53 -2.39 1.15 -0.10
N ASP A 54 -2.37 1.53 1.18
CA ASP A 54 -2.85 2.83 1.65
C ASP A 54 -1.97 3.99 1.12
N GLU A 55 -0.65 3.81 1.12
CA GLU A 55 0.30 4.77 0.55
C GLU A 55 0.12 4.91 -0.97
N LEU A 56 -0.06 3.79 -1.67
CA LEU A 56 -0.34 3.76 -3.11
C LEU A 56 -1.66 4.48 -3.43
N ALA A 57 -2.70 4.26 -2.62
CA ALA A 57 -3.98 4.95 -2.78
C ALA A 57 -3.82 6.47 -2.59
N LYS A 58 -3.07 6.91 -1.58
CA LYS A 58 -2.77 8.33 -1.34
C LYS A 58 -1.96 8.95 -2.47
N ALA A 59 -0.92 8.25 -2.96
CA ALA A 59 -0.09 8.72 -4.06
C ALA A 59 -0.90 8.86 -5.36
N ASN A 60 -1.77 7.87 -5.66
CA ASN A 60 -2.69 7.96 -6.80
C ASN A 60 -3.67 9.13 -6.69
N ASP A 61 -4.21 9.39 -5.49
CA ASP A 61 -5.09 10.54 -5.27
C ASP A 61 -4.35 11.87 -5.47
N ALA A 62 -3.11 11.99 -5.00
CA ALA A 62 -2.27 13.17 -5.22
C ALA A 62 -1.97 13.39 -6.71
N LEU A 63 -1.55 12.33 -7.43
CA LEU A 63 -1.28 12.38 -8.87
C LEU A 63 -2.53 12.79 -9.66
N ARG A 64 -3.69 12.22 -9.33
CA ARG A 64 -4.96 12.61 -9.97
C ARG A 64 -5.25 14.10 -9.79
N ILE A 65 -5.06 14.64 -8.60
CA ILE A 65 -5.26 16.07 -8.33
C ILE A 65 -4.30 16.92 -9.17
N GLU A 66 -3.03 16.55 -9.25
CA GLU A 66 -2.04 17.31 -10.04
C GLU A 66 -2.36 17.26 -11.54
N ILE A 67 -2.68 16.09 -12.08
CA ILE A 67 -3.04 15.92 -13.49
C ILE A 67 -4.34 16.67 -13.81
N SER A 68 -5.32 16.67 -12.91
CA SER A 68 -6.58 17.41 -13.10
C SER A 68 -6.39 18.93 -13.26
N LYS A 69 -5.26 19.48 -12.81
CA LYS A 69 -4.93 20.91 -12.96
C LYS A 69 -4.25 21.23 -14.29
N LEU A 70 -3.71 20.24 -15.00
CA LEU A 70 -2.99 20.46 -16.26
C LEU A 70 -3.89 20.97 -17.39
N PRO A 71 -5.13 20.45 -17.60
CA PRO A 71 -6.02 20.97 -18.63
C PRO A 71 -6.26 22.49 -18.53
N GLY A 72 -6.57 23.01 -17.34
CA GLY A 72 -6.79 24.45 -17.16
C GLY A 72 -5.55 25.30 -17.51
N ARG A 73 -4.35 24.82 -17.14
CA ARG A 73 -3.09 25.50 -17.52
C ARG A 73 -2.82 25.45 -19.02
N LEU A 74 -3.19 24.35 -19.68
CA LEU A 74 -3.08 24.21 -21.14
C LEU A 74 -4.08 25.10 -21.88
N GLU A 75 -5.30 25.26 -21.34
CA GLU A 75 -6.29 26.20 -21.88
C GLU A 75 -5.82 27.65 -21.76
N GLU A 76 -5.27 28.05 -20.61
CA GLU A 76 -4.65 29.38 -20.43
C GLU A 76 -3.51 29.59 -21.43
N LEU A 77 -2.64 28.59 -21.63
CA LEU A 77 -1.57 28.66 -22.62
C LEU A 77 -2.11 28.81 -24.04
N ILE A 78 -3.12 28.02 -24.43
CA ILE A 78 -3.78 28.13 -25.74
C ILE A 78 -4.38 29.53 -25.91
N SER A 79 -5.00 30.11 -24.88
CA SER A 79 -5.53 31.47 -24.92
C SER A 79 -4.43 32.49 -25.22
N ASN A 80 -3.32 32.43 -24.48
CA ASN A 80 -2.17 33.32 -24.68
C ASN A 80 -1.57 33.18 -26.09
N LEU A 81 -1.50 31.96 -26.63
CA LEU A 81 -1.03 31.73 -28.00
C LEU A 81 -1.98 32.32 -29.04
N ASN A 82 -3.30 32.21 -28.84
CA ASN A 82 -4.30 32.82 -29.72
C ASN A 82 -4.25 34.36 -29.68
N GLU A 83 -4.07 34.95 -28.51
CA GLU A 83 -3.88 36.39 -28.35
C GLU A 83 -2.63 36.87 -29.08
N LEU A 84 -1.51 36.17 -28.90
CA LEU A 84 -0.25 36.44 -29.61
C LEU A 84 -0.41 36.31 -31.12
N LEU A 85 -1.12 35.29 -31.60
CA LEU A 85 -1.47 35.15 -33.02
C LEU A 85 -2.30 36.35 -33.51
N SER A 86 -3.24 36.84 -32.69
CA SER A 86 -4.05 38.01 -33.05
C SER A 86 -3.19 39.27 -33.17
N TYR A 87 -2.24 39.48 -32.26
CA TYR A 87 -1.34 40.63 -32.28
C TYR A 87 -0.38 40.58 -33.48
N ILE A 88 0.13 39.40 -33.82
CA ILE A 88 0.96 39.22 -35.03
C ILE A 88 0.16 39.55 -36.28
N LYS A 89 -1.07 39.05 -36.40
CA LYS A 89 -1.95 39.31 -37.54
C LYS A 89 -2.30 40.80 -37.65
N ALA A 90 -2.61 41.46 -36.54
CA ALA A 90 -2.88 42.90 -36.50
C ALA A 90 -1.65 43.73 -36.89
N SER A 91 -0.48 43.41 -36.33
CA SER A 91 0.78 44.11 -36.61
C SER A 91 1.23 43.94 -38.06
N ALA A 92 1.05 42.75 -38.65
CA ALA A 92 1.35 42.50 -40.06
C ALA A 92 0.46 43.32 -40.99
N SER A 93 -0.82 43.50 -40.62
CA SER A 93 -1.78 44.33 -41.37
C SER A 93 -1.42 45.83 -41.30
N GLU A 94 -0.97 46.32 -40.13
CA GLU A 94 -0.57 47.72 -39.95
C GLU A 94 0.77 48.06 -40.61
N ALA A 95 1.73 47.13 -40.58
CA ALA A 95 3.08 47.35 -41.12
C ALA A 95 3.18 47.12 -42.65
N ALA A 96 2.07 46.78 -43.33
CA ALA A 96 2.05 46.38 -44.75
C ALA A 96 3.09 45.31 -45.11
N ILE A 97 3.50 44.49 -44.12
CA ILE A 97 4.44 43.41 -44.33
C ILE A 97 3.70 42.29 -45.06
N PRO A 98 4.26 41.70 -46.14
CA PRO A 98 3.62 40.59 -46.83
C PRO A 98 3.28 39.48 -45.82
N GLY A 99 2.00 39.09 -45.76
CA GLY A 99 1.52 38.06 -44.82
C GLY A 99 2.26 36.72 -44.95
N GLU A 100 2.96 36.50 -46.06
CA GLU A 100 3.85 35.35 -46.29
C GLU A 100 5.06 35.30 -45.36
N ALA A 101 5.55 36.44 -44.85
CA ALA A 101 6.67 36.48 -43.92
C ALA A 101 6.35 35.83 -42.56
N PHE A 102 5.08 35.85 -42.15
CA PHE A 102 4.62 35.30 -40.87
C PHE A 102 3.96 33.92 -40.97
N LYS A 103 3.62 33.44 -42.18
CA LYS A 103 3.06 32.10 -42.41
C LYS A 103 3.77 30.98 -41.62
N PRO A 104 5.10 30.80 -41.70
CA PRO A 104 5.77 29.70 -41.01
C PRO A 104 5.72 29.82 -39.48
N LEU A 105 5.59 31.04 -38.94
CA LEU A 105 5.42 31.26 -37.51
C LEU A 105 3.99 30.93 -37.07
N VAL A 106 2.99 31.35 -37.85
CA VAL A 106 1.57 31.04 -37.61
C VAL A 106 1.34 29.53 -37.64
N GLU A 107 1.87 28.84 -38.64
CA GLU A 107 1.75 27.37 -38.75
C GLU A 107 2.36 26.63 -37.54
N LYS A 108 3.51 27.09 -37.02
CA LYS A 108 4.10 26.50 -35.81
C LYS A 108 3.26 26.76 -34.56
N LEU A 109 2.64 27.94 -34.46
CA LEU A 109 1.74 28.27 -33.35
C LEU A 109 0.45 27.44 -33.43
N ASP A 110 -0.09 27.24 -34.62
CA ASP A 110 -1.25 26.37 -34.84
C ASP A 110 -0.93 24.91 -34.48
N GLN A 111 0.25 24.41 -34.87
CA GLN A 111 0.73 23.08 -34.47
C GLN A 111 0.90 22.94 -32.94
N LEU A 112 1.39 23.98 -32.26
CA LEU A 112 1.49 24.00 -30.80
C LEU A 112 0.12 23.99 -30.13
N ILE A 113 -0.83 24.76 -30.67
CA ILE A 113 -2.22 24.77 -30.18
C ILE A 113 -2.85 23.38 -30.35
N GLU A 114 -2.67 22.75 -31.51
CA GLU A 114 -3.21 21.41 -31.77
C GLU A 114 -2.54 20.35 -30.88
N GLY A 115 -1.23 20.44 -30.67
CA GLY A 115 -0.50 19.58 -29.73
C GLY A 115 -1.02 19.72 -28.30
N ASN A 116 -1.27 20.95 -27.84
CA ASN A 116 -1.82 21.21 -26.51
C ASN A 116 -3.24 20.66 -26.36
N LYS A 117 -4.09 20.73 -27.39
CA LYS A 117 -5.43 20.12 -27.38
C LYS A 117 -5.35 18.60 -27.22
N LYS A 118 -4.46 17.93 -27.95
CA LYS A 118 -4.23 16.48 -27.81
C LYS A 118 -3.73 16.11 -26.41
N LEU A 119 -2.90 16.96 -25.79
CA LEU A 119 -2.47 16.77 -24.41
C LEU A 119 -3.62 16.89 -23.41
N ILE A 120 -4.58 17.80 -23.63
CA ILE A 120 -5.79 17.89 -22.81
C ILE A 120 -6.60 16.59 -22.88
N GLU A 121 -6.83 16.07 -24.08
CA GLU A 121 -7.54 14.80 -24.31
C GLU A 121 -6.83 13.63 -23.62
N SER A 122 -5.51 13.49 -23.82
CA SER A 122 -4.72 12.44 -23.18
C SER A 122 -4.72 12.55 -21.66
N ASN A 123 -4.64 13.76 -21.10
CA ASN A 123 -4.73 13.97 -19.65
C ASN A 123 -6.11 13.55 -19.11
N SER A 124 -7.19 13.80 -19.86
CA SER A 124 -8.54 13.34 -19.49
C SER A 124 -8.65 11.81 -19.45
N GLU A 125 -8.03 11.12 -20.40
CA GLU A 125 -7.96 9.66 -20.42
C GLU A 125 -7.17 9.11 -19.22
N VAL A 126 -6.02 9.72 -18.90
CA VAL A 126 -5.20 9.33 -17.75
C VAL A 126 -5.95 9.53 -16.43
N VAL A 127 -6.66 10.65 -16.26
CA VAL A 127 -7.49 10.89 -15.07
C VAL A 127 -8.58 9.81 -14.94
N SER A 128 -9.21 9.43 -16.04
CA SER A 128 -10.23 8.37 -16.06
C SER A 128 -9.64 7.01 -15.67
N ALA A 129 -8.47 6.66 -16.19
CA ALA A 129 -7.76 5.43 -15.82
C ALA A 129 -7.35 5.42 -14.33
N LEU A 130 -6.91 6.56 -13.79
CA LEU A 130 -6.60 6.69 -12.36
C LEU A 130 -7.85 6.54 -11.48
N GLU A 131 -9.04 6.96 -11.94
CA GLU A 131 -10.30 6.72 -11.25
C GLU A 131 -10.65 5.23 -11.20
N GLU A 132 -10.47 4.49 -12.29
CA GLU A 132 -10.68 3.04 -12.27
C GLU A 132 -9.74 2.33 -11.29
N ILE A 133 -8.47 2.74 -11.25
CA ILE A 133 -7.49 2.19 -10.30
C ILE A 133 -7.93 2.50 -8.86
N LYS A 134 -8.37 3.73 -8.59
CA LYS A 134 -8.89 4.11 -7.27
C LYS A 134 -10.08 3.25 -6.84
N GLU A 135 -11.04 3.01 -7.73
CA GLU A 135 -12.20 2.17 -7.43
C GLU A 135 -11.81 0.70 -7.20
N LYS A 136 -10.80 0.19 -7.91
CA LYS A 136 -10.26 -1.16 -7.68
C LYS A 136 -9.53 -1.27 -6.33
N LEU A 137 -8.89 -0.19 -5.87
CA LEU A 137 -8.22 -0.13 -4.56
C LEU A 137 -9.21 0.05 -3.38
N LYS A 138 -10.46 0.41 -3.63
CA LYS A 138 -11.47 0.74 -2.60
C LYS A 138 -12.16 -0.46 -1.89
N LYS A 139 -11.79 -1.73 -2.09
CA LYS A 139 -12.48 -2.88 -1.42
C LYS A 139 -11.56 -3.96 -0.83
N PRO A 140 -11.95 -4.63 0.28
CA PRO A 140 -12.79 -4.19 1.40
C PRO A 140 -12.00 -4.10 2.73
N ALA A 141 -12.50 -3.28 3.65
CA ALA A 141 -12.06 -3.31 5.04
C ALA A 141 -12.18 -4.74 5.59
N LEU A 142 -11.07 -5.28 6.11
CA LEU A 142 -11.08 -6.53 6.86
C LEU A 142 -12.20 -6.47 7.90
N PRO A 143 -13.03 -7.53 8.03
CA PRO A 143 -14.06 -7.56 9.06
C PRO A 143 -13.37 -7.34 10.40
N LYS A 144 -13.82 -6.31 11.13
CA LYS A 144 -13.30 -6.02 12.47
C LYS A 144 -13.37 -7.34 13.25
N PRO A 145 -12.25 -7.82 13.84
CA PRO A 145 -12.28 -9.06 14.60
C PRO A 145 -13.39 -8.94 15.66
N PRO A 146 -14.18 -10.01 15.88
CA PRO A 146 -15.26 -9.98 16.84
C PRO A 146 -14.72 -9.48 18.20
N PRO A 147 -15.46 -8.62 18.91
CA PRO A 147 -15.03 -8.15 20.22
C PRO A 147 -14.70 -9.38 21.08
N LYS A 148 -13.46 -9.49 21.56
CA LYS A 148 -13.12 -10.51 22.55
C LYS A 148 -14.07 -10.29 23.72
N LEU A 149 -15.01 -11.22 23.91
CA LEU A 149 -15.89 -11.25 25.06
C LEU A 149 -14.98 -11.32 26.29
N LEU A 150 -14.82 -10.20 26.98
CA LEU A 150 -14.18 -10.19 28.28
C LEU A 150 -14.93 -11.20 29.16
N PRO A 151 -14.23 -12.11 29.86
CA PRO A 151 -14.89 -13.04 30.76
C PRO A 151 -15.70 -12.23 31.76
N LYS A 152 -17.01 -12.53 31.86
CA LYS A 152 -17.92 -11.84 32.77
C LYS A 152 -17.32 -11.85 34.18
N PRO A 153 -17.25 -10.70 34.87
CA PRO A 153 -16.76 -10.67 36.25
C PRO A 153 -17.60 -11.62 37.10
N LYS A 154 -16.93 -12.53 37.82
CA LYS A 154 -17.58 -13.42 38.79
C LYS A 154 -18.33 -12.53 39.77
N VAL A 155 -19.67 -12.64 39.77
CA VAL A 155 -20.53 -11.94 40.73
C VAL A 155 -20.14 -12.44 42.12
N LEU A 156 -19.52 -11.57 42.92
CA LEU A 156 -19.24 -11.86 44.32
C LEU A 156 -20.58 -12.08 45.05
N PRO A 157 -20.69 -13.09 45.94
CA PRO A 157 -21.90 -13.31 46.71
C PRO A 157 -22.23 -12.05 47.53
N LYS A 158 -23.48 -11.58 47.42
CA LYS A 158 -23.97 -10.44 48.19
C LYS A 158 -23.80 -10.73 49.67
N LEU A 159 -23.04 -9.90 50.37
CA LEU A 159 -22.96 -9.92 51.83
C LEU A 159 -24.37 -9.67 52.41
N PRO A 160 -24.75 -10.37 53.49
CA PRO A 160 -26.05 -10.19 54.12
C PRO A 160 -26.18 -8.77 54.68
N PRO A 161 -27.40 -8.20 54.68
CA PRO A 161 -27.63 -6.85 55.15
C PRO A 161 -27.24 -6.74 56.63
N LYS A 162 -26.41 -5.73 56.96
CA LYS A 162 -26.12 -5.36 58.34
C LYS A 162 -27.44 -4.95 59.00
N LYS A 163 -27.80 -5.63 60.08
CA LYS A 163 -28.93 -5.23 60.93
C LYS A 163 -28.68 -3.82 61.46
N PRO A 164 -29.71 -2.95 61.51
CA PRO A 164 -29.58 -1.64 62.11
C PRO A 164 -29.25 -1.79 63.60
N ILE A 165 -28.30 -0.98 64.05
CA ILE A 165 -27.96 -0.82 65.46
C ILE A 165 -29.06 0.04 66.06
N GLU A 166 -29.85 -0.54 66.98
CA GLU A 166 -30.79 0.21 67.80
C GLU A 166 -29.99 1.06 68.81
N VAL A 167 -30.30 2.35 68.87
CA VAL A 167 -29.77 3.34 69.82
C VAL A 167 -30.83 3.61 70.87
#